data_AF-K1UWW7-F1
#
_entry.id   AF-K1UWW7-F1
#
_cell.length_a   1.000
_cell.length_b   1.000
_cell.length_c   1.000
_cell.angle_alpha   90.00
_cell.angle_beta   90.00
_cell.angle_gamma   90.00
#
_symmetry.space_group_name_H-M   'P 1'
#
loop_
_entity.id
_entity.type
_entity.pdbx_description
1 polymer ?
#
loop_
_entity_poly.entity_id
_entity_poly.type
_entity_poly.pdbx_seq_one_letter_code
_entity_poly.pdbx_strand_id
1 'polypeptide(L)'
;SDYGCFPIWHKEADNWLLDLKTGQAKPLAAANSKNTDSWHNWSRDSHWFVFTSRRGDGLYTRLYLACIDDKGNVSKPFLLPQRNPKKYYDELLDSYNTPDFTSKPVELDARAAGNEIMSDKRIPTKVK
;
A
#
# COMPACT_ATOMS: atom_id res chain seq x y z
N SER A 1 21.54 8.72 2.78
CA SER A 1 21.73 7.53 3.62
C SER A 1 20.83 6.47 3.04
N ASP A 2 21.33 5.27 2.80
CA ASP A 2 20.57 4.16 2.18
C ASP A 2 19.85 3.29 3.24
N TYR A 3 19.96 3.66 4.52
CA TYR A 3 19.34 2.98 5.64
C TYR A 3 19.22 3.91 6.85
N GLY A 4 18.40 3.51 7.85
CA GLY A 4 18.25 4.19 9.14
C GLY A 4 17.19 5.31 9.16
N CYS A 5 16.41 5.46 8.09
CA CYS A 5 15.31 6.41 7.98
C CYS A 5 14.18 5.77 7.14
N PHE A 6 12.94 6.24 7.23
CA PHE A 6 11.79 5.77 6.44
C PHE A 6 11.30 6.78 5.36
N PRO A 7 12.17 7.45 4.58
CA PRO A 7 11.73 8.22 3.44
C PRO A 7 11.31 7.24 2.32
N ILE A 8 10.22 7.56 1.65
CA ILE A 8 9.62 6.73 0.60
C ILE A 8 10.50 6.67 -0.68
N TRP A 9 11.71 7.25 -0.65
CA TRP A 9 12.63 7.35 -1.80
C TRP A 9 13.71 6.26 -1.86
N HIS A 10 13.71 5.33 -0.92
CA HIS A 10 14.64 4.19 -0.90
C HIS A 10 14.28 3.16 -1.98
N LYS A 11 14.94 3.23 -3.13
CA LYS A 11 14.72 2.30 -4.26
C LYS A 11 15.04 0.85 -3.92
N GLU A 12 15.83 0.64 -2.88
CA GLU A 12 16.22 -0.61 -2.26
C GLU A 12 15.15 -1.20 -1.33
N ALA A 13 14.07 -0.47 -1.05
CA ALA A 13 13.00 -0.94 -0.20
C ALA A 13 12.18 -2.01 -0.94
N ASP A 14 12.28 -3.24 -0.44
CA ASP A 14 11.60 -4.43 -0.93
C ASP A 14 10.62 -4.97 0.10
N ASN A 15 9.51 -5.56 -0.36
CA ASN A 15 8.67 -6.39 0.49
C ASN A 15 9.25 -7.81 0.58
N TRP A 16 9.22 -8.38 1.79
CA TRP A 16 9.70 -9.72 2.10
C TRP A 16 8.60 -10.55 2.75
N LEU A 17 8.66 -11.87 2.52
CA LEU A 17 7.77 -12.85 3.11
C LEU A 17 8.56 -13.76 4.04
N LEU A 18 8.12 -13.87 5.28
CA LEU A 18 8.68 -14.75 6.29
C LEU A 18 7.81 -16.00 6.42
N ASP A 19 8.41 -17.18 6.23
CA ASP A 19 7.79 -18.44 6.61
C ASP A 19 7.95 -18.64 8.13
N LEU A 20 6.84 -18.61 8.86
CA LEU A 20 6.82 -18.73 10.32
C LEU A 20 7.15 -20.13 10.82
N LYS A 21 7.02 -21.17 9.99
CA LYS A 21 7.37 -22.55 10.38
C LYS A 21 8.87 -22.78 10.29
N THR A 22 9.49 -22.28 9.22
CA THR A 22 10.93 -22.51 8.95
C THR A 22 11.82 -21.36 9.42
N GLY A 23 11.24 -20.18 9.67
CA GLY A 23 11.97 -18.95 9.96
C GLY A 23 12.68 -18.35 8.75
N GLN A 24 12.50 -18.92 7.55
CA GLN A 24 13.16 -18.44 6.35
C GLN A 24 12.41 -17.27 5.74
N ALA A 25 13.13 -16.21 5.40
CA ALA A 25 12.60 -15.06 4.69
C ALA A 25 13.03 -15.09 3.23
N LYS A 26 12.11 -14.72 2.33
CA LYS A 26 12.39 -14.55 0.90
C LYS A 26 11.84 -13.21 0.40
N PRO A 27 12.50 -12.55 -0.55
CA PRO A 27 11.93 -11.35 -1.17
C PRO A 27 10.69 -11.72 -1.99
N LEU A 28 9.71 -10.82 -2.04
CA LEU A 28 8.57 -10.93 -2.93
C LEU A 28 8.95 -10.53 -4.36
N ALA A 29 9.94 -11.21 -4.94
CA ALA A 29 10.58 -10.81 -6.20
C ALA A 29 9.62 -10.65 -7.40
N ALA A 30 8.53 -11.42 -7.43
CA ALA A 30 7.49 -11.29 -8.47
C ALA A 30 6.65 -10.01 -8.31
N ALA A 31 6.51 -9.51 -7.08
CA ALA A 31 5.81 -8.28 -6.76
C ALA A 31 6.75 -7.06 -6.78
N ASN A 32 7.95 -7.15 -6.21
CA ASN A 32 8.87 -6.03 -6.11
C ASN A 32 9.29 -5.48 -7.49
N SER A 33 9.74 -4.23 -7.49
CA SER A 33 10.15 -3.47 -8.65
C SER A 33 11.58 -2.95 -8.48
N LYS A 34 12.08 -2.21 -9.46
CA LYS A 34 13.38 -1.51 -9.36
C LYS A 34 13.28 -0.19 -8.59
N ASN A 35 12.17 0.06 -7.92
CA ASN A 35 11.85 1.28 -7.21
C ASN A 35 11.24 0.93 -5.85
N THR A 36 11.03 1.91 -5.00
CA THR A 36 10.53 1.69 -3.64
C THR A 36 9.19 0.95 -3.64
N ASP A 37 9.14 -0.19 -2.97
CA ASP A 37 7.93 -0.93 -2.64
C ASP A 37 7.81 -1.07 -1.12
N SER A 38 6.76 -0.50 -0.56
CA SER A 38 6.61 -0.36 0.89
C SER A 38 5.18 -0.60 1.35
N TRP A 39 5.00 -0.79 2.65
CA TRP A 39 3.72 -0.90 3.35
C TRP A 39 2.72 -1.84 2.66
N HIS A 40 2.75 -3.10 3.07
CA HIS A 40 1.78 -4.09 2.61
C HIS A 40 0.64 -4.26 3.61
N ASN A 41 -0.54 -4.59 3.11
CA ASN A 41 -1.69 -5.02 3.90
C ASN A 41 -2.37 -6.20 3.18
N TRP A 42 -3.07 -7.04 3.92
CA TRP A 42 -3.58 -8.33 3.47
C TRP A 42 -5.10 -8.37 3.51
N SER A 43 -5.69 -9.01 2.52
CA SER A 43 -7.10 -9.38 2.59
C SER A 43 -7.34 -10.37 3.73
N ARG A 44 -8.60 -10.45 4.16
CA ARG A 44 -9.02 -11.32 5.27
C ARG A 44 -8.71 -12.81 5.03
N ASP A 45 -8.73 -13.25 3.78
CA ASP A 45 -8.44 -14.63 3.36
C ASP A 45 -6.96 -14.86 3.02
N SER A 46 -6.11 -13.84 3.21
CA SER A 46 -4.66 -13.88 2.97
C SER A 46 -4.24 -14.21 1.53
N HIS A 47 -5.16 -14.20 0.57
CA HIS A 47 -4.85 -14.49 -0.84
C HIS A 47 -4.57 -13.24 -1.65
N TRP A 48 -4.98 -12.06 -1.18
CA TRP A 48 -4.70 -10.78 -1.79
C TRP A 48 -3.89 -9.92 -0.85
N PHE A 49 -2.98 -9.14 -1.41
CA PHE A 49 -2.32 -8.08 -0.69
C PHE A 49 -2.23 -6.82 -1.54
N VAL A 50 -2.33 -5.68 -0.86
CA VAL A 50 -2.11 -4.36 -1.42
C VAL A 50 -0.80 -3.84 -0.86
N PHE A 51 -0.04 -3.12 -1.68
CA PHE A 51 1.16 -2.43 -1.22
C PHE A 51 1.33 -1.11 -1.96
N THR A 52 2.10 -0.20 -1.36
CA THR A 52 2.45 1.09 -1.96
C THR A 52 3.70 0.92 -2.81
N SER A 53 3.71 1.54 -4.00
CA SER A 53 4.84 1.44 -4.91
C SER A 53 5.04 2.72 -5.71
N ARG A 54 6.31 3.07 -5.93
CA ARG A 54 6.73 4.14 -6.84
C ARG A 54 7.06 3.64 -8.24
N ARG A 55 6.73 2.40 -8.60
CA ARG A 55 7.13 1.81 -9.90
C ARG A 55 6.57 2.49 -11.15
N GLY A 56 5.56 3.35 -11.00
CA GLY A 56 4.93 4.05 -12.13
C GLY A 56 5.81 5.18 -12.66
N ASP A 57 5.76 6.33 -12.00
CA ASP A 57 6.50 7.56 -12.35
C ASP A 57 7.75 7.79 -11.47
N GLY A 58 7.91 7.04 -10.38
CA GLY A 58 8.97 7.25 -9.40
C GLY A 58 8.71 8.38 -8.38
N LEU A 59 7.64 9.15 -8.55
CA LEU A 59 7.35 10.35 -7.78
C LEU A 59 6.27 10.10 -6.72
N TYR A 60 5.19 9.44 -7.09
CA TYR A 60 4.05 9.19 -6.22
C TYR A 60 3.94 7.71 -5.88
N THR A 61 3.61 7.40 -4.63
CA THR A 61 3.23 6.04 -4.25
C THR A 61 1.80 5.77 -4.67
N ARG A 62 1.64 4.73 -5.50
CA ARG A 62 0.34 4.22 -5.94
C ARG A 62 0.09 2.84 -5.33
N LEU A 63 -1.17 2.44 -5.27
CA LEU A 63 -1.57 1.14 -4.74
C LEU A 63 -1.48 0.06 -5.81
N TYR A 64 -0.74 -1.00 -5.52
CA TYR A 64 -0.64 -2.19 -6.35
C TYR A 64 -1.21 -3.38 -5.59
N LEU A 65 -1.92 -4.23 -6.32
CA LEU A 65 -2.49 -5.47 -5.79
C LEU A 65 -1.78 -6.66 -6.44
N ALA A 66 -1.54 -7.68 -5.65
CA ALA A 66 -1.11 -8.99 -6.10
C ALA A 66 -1.81 -10.07 -5.27
N CYS A 67 -1.73 -11.30 -5.77
CA CYS A 67 -2.21 -12.47 -5.06
C CYS A 67 -1.07 -13.40 -4.68
N ILE A 68 -1.29 -14.19 -3.63
CA ILE A 68 -0.41 -15.28 -3.21
C ILE A 68 -1.23 -16.56 -3.18
N ASP A 69 -0.63 -17.68 -3.57
CA ASP A 69 -1.24 -19.01 -3.40
C ASP A 69 -0.84 -19.67 -2.08
N ASP A 70 -1.48 -20.79 -1.75
CA ASP A 70 -1.20 -21.58 -0.53
C ASP A 70 0.25 -22.10 -0.44
N LYS A 71 0.99 -22.07 -1.56
CA LYS A 71 2.40 -22.49 -1.63
C LYS A 71 3.35 -21.29 -1.50
N GLY A 72 2.82 -20.09 -1.30
CA GLY A 72 3.58 -18.86 -1.19
C GLY A 72 4.15 -18.35 -2.51
N ASN A 73 3.54 -18.72 -3.65
CA ASN A 73 3.87 -18.15 -4.96
C ASN A 73 3.06 -16.88 -5.18
N VAL A 74 3.75 -15.81 -5.56
CA VAL A 74 3.14 -14.48 -5.74
C VAL A 74 2.95 -14.19 -7.22
N SER A 75 1.79 -13.62 -7.56
CA SER A 75 1.47 -13.19 -8.92
C SER A 75 2.09 -11.83 -9.27
N LYS A 76 2.12 -11.53 -10.57
CA LYS A 76 2.52 -10.22 -11.05
C LYS A 76 1.50 -9.16 -10.56
N PRO A 77 1.98 -8.07 -9.93
CA PRO A 77 1.08 -7.05 -9.40
C PRO A 77 0.49 -6.18 -10.50
N PHE A 78 -0.69 -5.63 -10.23
CA PHE A 78 -1.34 -4.63 -11.06
C PHE A 78 -1.76 -3.40 -10.25
N LEU A 79 -1.78 -2.25 -10.93
CA LEU A 79 -2.17 -0.97 -10.35
C LEU A 79 -3.67 -0.99 -10.00
N LEU A 80 -4.04 -0.39 -8.87
CA LEU A 80 -5.44 -0.28 -8.44
C LEU A 80 -6.33 0.20 -9.59
N PRO A 81 -7.34 -0.57 -10.01
CA PRO A 81 -8.18 -0.18 -11.14
C PRO A 81 -8.95 1.10 -10.85
N GLN A 82 -9.00 1.97 -11.86
CA GLN A 82 -9.78 3.20 -11.87
C GLN A 82 -10.68 3.21 -13.10
N ARG A 83 -11.84 3.87 -13.04
CA ARG A 83 -12.73 4.02 -14.21
C ARG A 83 -12.00 4.69 -15.39
N ASN A 84 -11.35 5.82 -15.08
CA ASN A 84 -10.46 6.67 -15.87
C ASN A 84 -8.96 6.51 -15.57
N PRO A 85 -8.24 5.40 -15.80
CA PRO A 85 -6.90 5.21 -15.21
C PRO A 85 -5.89 6.26 -15.67
N LYS A 86 -5.89 6.63 -16.96
CA LYS A 86 -4.99 7.67 -17.47
C LYS A 86 -5.28 9.00 -16.80
N LYS A 87 -6.53 9.46 -16.86
CA LYS A 87 -6.93 10.74 -16.26
C LYS A 87 -6.69 10.77 -14.75
N TYR A 88 -7.13 9.73 -14.04
CA TYR A 88 -7.04 9.66 -12.58
C TYR A 88 -5.59 9.77 -12.11
N TYR A 89 -4.69 8.97 -12.69
CA TYR A 89 -3.30 8.94 -12.23
C TYR A 89 -2.44 10.08 -12.78
N ASP A 90 -2.84 10.72 -13.89
CA ASP A 90 -2.19 11.95 -14.37
C ASP A 90 -2.57 13.16 -13.50
N GLU A 91 -3.77 13.17 -12.92
CA GLU A 91 -4.28 14.27 -12.07
C GLU A 91 -4.08 14.03 -10.56
N LEU A 92 -3.69 12.82 -10.15
CA LEU A 92 -3.48 12.46 -8.75
C LEU A 92 -2.18 13.09 -8.22
N LEU A 93 -2.32 14.08 -7.33
CA LEU A 93 -1.20 14.75 -6.66
C LEU A 93 -0.87 14.16 -5.28
N ASP A 94 -1.64 13.16 -4.84
CA ASP A 94 -1.48 12.53 -3.53
C ASP A 94 -0.66 11.24 -3.60
N SER A 95 0.00 10.93 -2.49
CA SER A 95 0.72 9.67 -2.28
C SER A 95 -0.03 8.81 -1.26
N TYR A 96 -0.23 7.53 -1.57
CA TYR A 96 -0.73 6.58 -0.59
C TYR A 96 0.41 6.12 0.31
N ASN A 97 0.20 6.10 1.63
CA ASN A 97 1.22 5.68 2.60
C ASN A 97 0.82 4.39 3.32
N THR A 98 -0.36 4.37 3.92
CA THR A 98 -0.81 3.27 4.79
C THR A 98 -2.16 2.71 4.35
N PRO A 99 -2.25 2.02 3.20
CA PRO A 99 -3.49 1.37 2.76
C PRO A 99 -3.95 0.27 3.73
N ASP A 100 -5.26 0.10 3.81
CA ASP A 100 -5.90 -0.99 4.54
C ASP A 100 -7.08 -1.56 3.75
N PHE A 101 -7.35 -2.85 3.93
CA PHE A 101 -8.55 -3.48 3.40
C PHE A 101 -9.75 -3.20 4.29
N THR A 102 -10.89 -2.93 3.68
CA THR A 102 -12.14 -2.70 4.39
C THR A 102 -13.15 -3.76 4.00
N SER A 103 -13.86 -4.33 4.98
CA SER A 103 -14.88 -5.36 4.73
C SER A 103 -16.21 -4.79 4.24
N LYS A 104 -16.38 -3.48 4.38
CA LYS A 104 -17.56 -2.70 4.02
C LYS A 104 -17.09 -1.34 3.49
N PRO A 105 -17.88 -0.68 2.65
CA PRO A 105 -17.63 0.71 2.28
C PRO A 105 -17.44 1.57 3.53
N VAL A 106 -16.42 2.42 3.51
CA VAL A 106 -16.15 3.38 4.58
C VAL A 106 -16.89 4.67 4.25
N GLU A 107 -17.90 5.00 5.04
CA GLU A 107 -18.62 6.27 4.91
C GLU A 107 -17.96 7.31 5.81
N LEU A 108 -17.04 8.10 5.22
CA LEU A 108 -16.30 9.14 5.92
C LEU A 108 -16.26 10.43 5.09
N ASP A 109 -16.65 11.53 5.70
CA ASP A 109 -16.31 12.86 5.18
C ASP A 109 -14.84 13.14 5.50
N ALA A 110 -13.97 12.90 4.52
CA ALA A 110 -12.53 13.06 4.66
C ALA A 110 -12.12 14.49 5.05
N ARG A 111 -12.86 15.51 4.59
CA ARG A 111 -12.55 16.90 4.90
C ARG A 111 -12.94 17.24 6.34
N ALA A 112 -14.13 16.83 6.76
CA ALA A 112 -14.56 16.98 8.15
C ALA A 112 -13.59 16.25 9.09
N ALA A 113 -13.25 15.00 8.80
CA ALA A 113 -12.29 14.22 9.57
C ALA A 113 -10.91 14.90 9.65
N GLY A 114 -10.42 15.45 8.54
CA GLY A 114 -9.18 16.23 8.53
C GLY A 114 -9.24 17.46 9.45
N ASN A 115 -10.35 18.21 9.43
CA ASN A 115 -10.54 19.36 10.32
C ASN A 115 -10.61 18.96 11.80
N GLU A 116 -11.26 17.84 12.12
CA GLU A 116 -11.33 17.30 13.48
C GLU A 116 -9.94 16.88 13.98
N ILE A 117 -9.16 16.18 13.17
CA ILE A 117 -7.79 15.74 13.50
C ILE A 117 -6.88 16.94 13.78
N MET A 118 -7.03 18.02 13.01
CA MET A 118 -6.23 19.23 13.15
C MET A 118 -6.74 20.19 14.23
N SER A 119 -7.87 19.90 14.87
CA SER A 119 -8.42 20.70 15.96
C SER A 119 -7.58 20.55 17.24
N ASP A 120 -7.60 21.58 18.06
CA ASP A 120 -7.15 21.58 19.45
C ASP A 120 -7.95 20.63 20.37
N LYS A 121 -9.12 20.16 19.93
CA LYS A 121 -10.01 19.27 20.68
C LYS A 121 -9.81 17.81 20.27
N ARG A 122 -9.55 16.95 21.25
CA ARG A 122 -9.54 15.49 21.05
C ARG A 122 -10.95 14.92 21.11
N ILE A 123 -11.61 14.85 19.96
CA ILE A 123 -12.93 14.24 19.80
C ILE A 123 -12.81 12.88 19.11
N PRO A 124 -13.49 11.82 19.59
CA PRO A 124 -13.53 10.55 18.88
C PRO A 124 -14.26 10.70 17.55
N THR A 125 -13.53 10.57 16.44
CA THR A 125 -14.13 10.55 15.10
C THR A 125 -14.93 9.26 14.90
N LYS A 126 -16.18 9.40 14.49
CA LYS A 126 -17.07 8.27 14.21
C LYS A 126 -16.97 7.91 12.72
N VAL A 127 -16.27 6.83 12.42
CA VAL A 127 -16.29 6.21 11.08
C VAL A 127 -17.43 5.18 11.09
N LYS A 128 -18.37 5.30 10.14
CA LYS A 128 -19.49 4.35 9.99
C LYS A 128 -19.16 3.27 8.96
#